data_AF-A0A1E2RUX1-F1
#
_entry.id   AF-A0A1E2RUX1-F1
#
_cell.length_a   1.000
_cell.length_b   1.000
_cell.length_c   1.000
_cell.angle_alpha   90.00
_cell.angle_beta   90.00
_cell.angle_gamma   90.00
#
_symmetry.space_group_name_H-M   'P 1'
#
loop_
_entity.id
_entity.type
_entity.pdbx_description
1 polymer ?
#
loop_
_entity_poly.entity_id
_entity_poly.type
_entity_poly.pdbx_seq_one_letter_code
_entity_poly.pdbx_strand_id
1 'polypeptide(L)'
;MADTLDINNLQSQIDLARQDYASAVNHVLSVSPSDINRAVLIEVCDEFGVEFAVARMQESPGGFGLKRPVSESEAKEVTAALDELMQRTELLDELYARREDILCAADPTRQRRYCIDARECVIDPISDTLTFLDDPGRGYRLESVMTKDAQELESRSLEPGTGSYEREHPDDEPRF
;
A
#
# COMPACT_ATOMS: atom_id res chain seq x y z
N MET A 1 -27.05 -2.54 18.74
CA MET A 1 -27.01 -1.10 19.10
C MET A 1 -25.60 -0.63 19.48
N ALA A 2 -24.72 -1.48 20.02
CA ALA A 2 -23.31 -1.12 20.23
C ALA A 2 -22.57 -0.84 18.91
N ASP A 3 -22.76 -1.69 17.89
CA ASP A 3 -22.03 -1.60 16.61
C ASP A 3 -22.25 -0.30 15.83
N THR A 4 -23.44 0.30 15.92
CA THR A 4 -23.75 1.57 15.22
C THR A 4 -23.04 2.77 15.85
N LEU A 5 -22.84 2.76 17.17
CA LEU A 5 -22.12 3.82 17.87
C LEU A 5 -20.61 3.73 17.55
N ASP A 6 -20.08 2.51 17.45
CA ASP A 6 -18.69 2.25 17.11
C ASP A 6 -18.36 2.65 15.66
N ILE A 7 -19.25 2.36 14.71
CA ILE A 7 -19.08 2.78 13.30
C ILE A 7 -19.09 4.30 13.16
N ASN A 8 -20.01 5.01 13.83
CA ASN A 8 -20.07 6.47 13.76
C ASN A 8 -18.84 7.13 14.39
N ASN A 9 -18.33 6.56 15.48
CA ASN A 9 -17.09 7.01 16.10
C ASN A 9 -15.89 6.78 15.16
N LEU A 10 -15.78 5.59 14.57
CA LEU A 10 -14.73 5.31 13.58
C LEU A 10 -14.80 6.23 12.36
N GLN A 11 -16.00 6.53 11.85
CA GLN A 11 -16.16 7.50 10.77
C GLN A 11 -15.65 8.89 11.16
N SER A 12 -15.94 9.32 12.39
CA SER A 12 -15.49 10.63 12.88
C SER A 12 -13.96 10.68 13.02
N GLN A 13 -13.34 9.58 13.46
CA GLN A 13 -11.88 9.45 13.52
C GLN A 13 -11.25 9.43 12.12
N ILE A 14 -11.87 8.75 11.15
CA ILE A 14 -11.44 8.75 9.75
C ILE A 14 -11.50 10.18 9.19
N ASP A 15 -12.60 10.90 9.40
CA ASP A 15 -12.75 12.26 8.87
C ASP A 15 -11.70 13.21 9.45
N LEU A 16 -11.34 13.07 10.73
CA LEU A 16 -10.24 13.82 11.35
C LEU A 16 -8.89 13.41 10.77
N ALA A 17 -8.61 12.11 10.69
CA ALA A 17 -7.36 11.59 10.15
C ALA A 17 -7.14 11.99 8.68
N ARG A 18 -8.20 12.14 7.89
CA ARG A 18 -8.13 12.67 6.51
C ARG A 18 -7.70 14.14 6.47
N GLN A 19 -8.15 14.94 7.43
CA GLN A 19 -7.72 16.34 7.57
C GLN A 19 -6.25 16.43 8.00
N ASP A 20 -5.83 15.56 8.92
CA ASP A 20 -4.44 15.46 9.37
C ASP A 20 -3.52 15.01 8.24
N TYR A 21 -3.93 13.99 7.47
CA TYR A 21 -3.23 13.55 6.26
C TYR A 21 -3.09 14.68 5.24
N ALA A 22 -4.17 15.40 4.93
CA ALA A 22 -4.13 16.52 4.00
C ALA A 22 -3.18 17.64 4.49
N SER A 23 -3.13 17.87 5.80
CA SER A 23 -2.21 18.82 6.43
C SER A 23 -0.75 18.35 6.34
N ALA A 24 -0.49 17.06 6.56
CA ALA A 24 0.83 16.46 6.42
C ALA A 24 1.33 16.50 4.96
N VAL A 25 0.45 16.21 3.99
CA VAL A 25 0.76 16.41 2.57
C VAL A 25 1.16 17.85 2.31
N ASN A 26 0.37 18.83 2.76
CA ASN A 26 0.70 20.25 2.59
C ASN A 26 2.02 20.65 3.27
N HIS A 27 2.35 20.02 4.40
CA HIS A 27 3.63 20.23 5.06
C HIS A 27 4.80 19.73 4.19
N VAL A 28 4.72 18.50 3.67
CA VAL A 28 5.69 17.96 2.69
C VAL A 28 5.82 18.90 1.49
N LEU A 29 4.71 19.42 0.97
CA LEU A 29 4.70 20.38 -0.14
C LEU A 29 5.43 21.70 0.18
N SER A 30 5.43 22.11 1.44
CA SER A 30 6.03 23.38 1.88
C SER A 30 7.53 23.29 2.12
N VAL A 31 8.04 22.12 2.53
CA VAL A 31 9.47 21.91 2.83
C VAL A 31 10.23 21.32 1.64
N SER A 32 9.53 20.68 0.68
CA SER A 32 10.18 20.06 -0.46
C SER A 32 10.61 21.07 -1.53
N PRO A 33 11.67 20.79 -2.30
CA PRO A 33 12.06 21.61 -3.44
C PRO A 33 10.91 21.83 -4.43
N SER A 34 10.82 23.03 -4.99
CA SER A 34 9.67 23.41 -5.83
C SER A 34 9.60 22.67 -7.16
N ASP A 35 10.71 22.12 -7.64
CA ASP A 35 10.83 21.35 -8.88
C ASP A 35 10.58 19.85 -8.70
N ILE A 36 10.34 19.37 -7.48
CA ILE A 36 10.14 17.95 -7.22
C ILE A 36 8.82 17.41 -7.78
N ASN A 37 8.87 16.23 -8.37
CA ASN A 37 7.71 15.43 -8.69
C ASN A 37 7.21 14.74 -7.42
N ARG A 38 6.22 15.35 -6.80
CA ARG A 38 5.67 14.98 -5.49
C ARG A 38 4.95 13.62 -5.51
N ALA A 39 4.25 13.31 -6.60
CA ALA A 39 3.56 12.04 -6.74
C ALA A 39 4.57 10.88 -6.70
N VAL A 40 5.67 11.02 -7.45
CA VAL A 40 6.77 10.05 -7.44
C VAL A 40 7.45 9.97 -6.06
N LEU A 41 7.60 11.10 -5.36
CA LEU A 41 8.18 11.08 -4.00
C LEU A 41 7.32 10.23 -3.05
N ILE A 42 6.02 10.49 -3.00
CA ILE A 42 5.10 9.78 -2.11
C ILE A 42 5.04 8.30 -2.49
N GLU A 43 4.91 7.99 -3.78
CA GLU A 43 4.88 6.60 -4.29
C GLU A 43 6.15 5.82 -3.90
N VAL A 44 7.34 6.42 -4.07
CA VAL A 44 8.60 5.78 -3.68
C VAL A 44 8.72 5.63 -2.16
N CYS A 45 8.18 6.58 -1.39
CA CYS A 45 8.12 6.47 0.07
C CYS A 45 7.21 5.32 0.52
N ASP A 46 6.04 5.17 -0.08
CA ASP A 46 5.10 4.08 0.23
C ASP A 46 5.68 2.72 -0.16
N GLU A 47 6.38 2.62 -1.29
CA GLU A 47 6.91 1.35 -1.78
C GLU A 47 8.22 0.92 -1.09
N PHE A 48 9.12 1.86 -0.82
CA PHE A 48 10.49 1.55 -0.37
C PHE A 48 10.90 2.19 0.96
N GLY A 49 10.06 3.06 1.53
CA GLY A 49 10.32 3.77 2.77
C GLY A 49 10.99 5.14 2.59
N VAL A 50 10.85 5.98 3.62
CA VAL A 50 11.32 7.38 3.64
C VAL A 50 12.82 7.50 3.46
N GLU A 51 13.61 6.70 4.19
CA GLU A 51 15.08 6.75 4.12
C GLU A 51 15.58 6.46 2.70
N PHE A 52 14.98 5.48 2.03
CA PHE A 52 15.34 5.12 0.66
C PHE A 52 15.01 6.24 -0.32
N ALA A 53 13.80 6.81 -0.22
CA ALA A 53 13.37 7.91 -1.09
C ALA A 53 14.32 9.12 -0.97
N VAL A 54 14.67 9.50 0.26
CA VAL A 54 15.55 10.64 0.53
C VAL A 54 16.98 10.37 0.07
N ALA A 55 17.52 9.17 0.30
CA ALA A 55 18.84 8.78 -0.23
C ALA A 55 18.86 8.87 -1.78
N ARG A 56 17.80 8.42 -2.44
CA ARG A 56 17.67 8.53 -3.91
C ARG A 56 17.55 9.97 -4.39
N MET A 57 16.94 10.87 -3.64
CA MET A 57 16.93 12.30 -3.97
C MET A 57 18.33 12.93 -3.94
N GLN A 58 19.25 12.38 -3.14
CA GLN A 58 20.64 12.84 -3.08
C GLN A 58 21.51 12.21 -4.19
N GLU A 59 21.35 10.90 -4.42
CA GLU A 59 22.17 10.16 -5.38
C GLU A 59 21.70 10.28 -6.83
N SER A 60 20.39 10.37 -7.05
CA SER A 60 19.75 10.33 -8.37
C SER A 60 18.55 11.30 -8.45
N PRO A 61 18.80 12.62 -8.24
CA PRO A 61 17.74 13.64 -8.15
C PRO A 61 16.80 13.68 -9.36
N GLY A 62 17.31 13.37 -10.56
CA GLY A 62 16.51 13.38 -11.79
C GLY A 62 15.31 12.43 -11.78
N GLY A 63 15.36 11.33 -11.01
CA GLY A 63 14.23 10.42 -10.85
C GLY A 63 13.00 11.07 -10.19
N PHE A 64 13.23 12.10 -9.38
CA PHE A 64 12.19 12.90 -8.73
C PHE A 64 11.96 14.24 -9.44
N GLY A 65 12.47 14.44 -10.66
CA GLY A 65 12.35 15.71 -11.38
C GLY A 65 13.21 16.86 -10.84
N LEU A 66 14.08 16.58 -9.87
CA LEU A 66 14.96 17.58 -9.26
C LEU A 66 16.13 17.92 -10.20
N LYS A 67 16.47 19.22 -10.27
CA LYS A 67 17.62 19.70 -11.06
C LYS A 67 18.97 19.48 -10.38
N ARG A 68 18.97 19.28 -9.06
CA ARG A 68 20.17 19.09 -8.24
C ARG A 68 19.88 18.12 -7.09
N PRO A 69 20.91 17.49 -6.51
CA PRO A 69 20.78 16.80 -5.24
C PRO A 69 20.22 17.73 -4.16
N VAL A 70 19.40 17.18 -3.27
CA VAL A 70 19.02 17.87 -2.04
C VAL A 70 20.21 17.93 -1.08
N SER A 71 20.35 19.07 -0.41
CA SER A 71 21.34 19.27 0.65
C SER A 71 20.98 18.44 1.89
N GLU A 72 21.93 18.25 2.80
CA GLU A 72 21.68 17.51 4.05
C GLU A 72 20.59 18.17 4.92
N SER A 73 20.51 19.50 4.93
CA SER A 73 19.47 20.22 5.67
C SER A 73 18.08 19.98 5.05
N GLU A 74 17.97 20.11 3.72
CA GLU A 74 16.72 19.83 2.99
C GLU A 74 16.30 18.37 3.17
N ALA A 75 17.25 17.43 3.12
CA ALA A 75 16.99 16.02 3.35
C ALA A 75 16.37 15.77 4.73
N LYS A 76 16.92 16.37 5.80
CA LYS A 76 16.38 16.21 7.16
C LYS A 76 14.96 16.75 7.31
N GLU A 77 14.67 17.92 6.74
CA GLU A 77 13.32 18.51 6.78
C GLU A 77 12.32 17.67 6.00
N VAL A 78 12.70 17.20 4.80
CA VAL A 78 11.86 16.32 3.98
C VAL A 78 11.63 14.98 4.66
N THR A 79 12.65 14.37 5.26
CA THR A 79 12.51 13.12 6.04
C THR A 79 11.47 13.29 7.15
N ALA A 80 11.60 14.33 7.98
CA ALA A 80 10.66 14.53 9.10
C ALA A 80 9.21 14.72 8.63
N ALA A 81 9.01 15.45 7.54
CA ALA A 81 7.68 15.66 6.97
C ALA A 81 7.10 14.38 6.34
N LEU A 82 7.93 13.58 5.68
CA LEU A 82 7.53 12.29 5.10
C LEU A 82 7.23 11.26 6.18
N ASP A 83 8.04 11.15 7.24
CA ASP A 83 7.77 10.26 8.37
C ASP A 83 6.41 10.58 9.01
N GLU A 84 6.10 11.87 9.17
CA GLU A 84 4.78 12.28 9.65
C GLU A 84 3.67 11.85 8.69
N LEU A 85 3.85 12.06 7.38
CA LEU A 85 2.89 11.65 6.36
C LEU A 85 2.64 10.13 6.36
N MET A 86 3.70 9.32 6.46
CA MET A 86 3.57 7.86 6.52
C MET A 86 2.80 7.41 7.76
N GLN A 87 3.07 8.00 8.93
CA GLN A 87 2.30 7.71 10.15
C GLN A 87 0.82 8.06 10.01
N ARG A 88 0.48 9.15 9.30
CA ARG A 88 -0.94 9.49 9.02
C ARG A 88 -1.59 8.52 8.06
N THR A 89 -0.83 8.01 7.10
CA THR A 89 -1.28 7.01 6.12
C THR A 89 -1.59 5.69 6.82
N GLU A 90 -0.67 5.18 7.63
CA GLU A 90 -0.87 3.97 8.44
C GLU A 90 -2.10 4.07 9.35
N LEU A 91 -2.24 5.20 10.06
CA LEU A 91 -3.40 5.43 10.92
C LEU A 91 -4.72 5.42 10.14
N LEU A 92 -4.75 6.05 8.95
CA LEU A 92 -5.92 6.04 8.10
C LEU A 92 -6.28 4.62 7.67
N ASP A 93 -5.29 3.86 7.21
CA ASP A 93 -5.49 2.48 6.75
C ASP A 93 -6.00 1.58 7.88
N GLU A 94 -5.45 1.72 9.09
CA GLU A 94 -5.95 1.01 10.28
C GLU A 94 -7.40 1.35 10.61
N LEU A 95 -7.77 2.64 10.60
CA LEU A 95 -9.13 3.08 10.90
C LEU A 95 -10.12 2.57 9.85
N TYR A 96 -9.74 2.64 8.57
CA TYR A 96 -10.53 2.09 7.47
C TYR A 96 -10.68 0.58 7.60
N ALA A 97 -9.59 -0.15 7.83
CA ALA A 97 -9.62 -1.60 8.00
C ALA A 97 -10.58 -2.01 9.12
N ARG A 98 -10.47 -1.39 10.30
CA ARG A 98 -11.34 -1.68 11.45
C ARG A 98 -12.81 -1.39 11.16
N ARG A 99 -13.11 -0.28 10.49
CA ARG A 99 -14.49 0.08 10.09
C ARG A 99 -15.06 -0.97 9.13
N GLU A 100 -14.27 -1.37 8.13
CA GLU A 100 -14.71 -2.33 7.13
C GLU A 100 -14.84 -3.75 7.70
N ASP A 101 -14.00 -4.15 8.65
CA ASP A 101 -14.14 -5.45 9.33
C ASP A 101 -15.46 -5.55 10.09
N ILE A 102 -15.85 -4.50 10.82
CA ILE A 102 -17.15 -4.46 11.53
C ILE A 102 -18.30 -4.54 10.51
N LEU A 103 -18.21 -3.76 9.44
CA LEU A 103 -19.28 -3.67 8.45
C LEU A 103 -19.44 -4.95 7.63
N CYS A 104 -18.34 -5.60 7.25
CA CYS A 104 -18.38 -6.87 6.53
C CYS A 104 -18.76 -8.04 7.45
N ALA A 105 -18.45 -7.97 8.74
CA ALA A 105 -18.94 -8.95 9.71
C ALA A 105 -20.47 -8.84 9.90
N ALA A 106 -21.01 -7.62 9.86
CA ALA A 106 -22.46 -7.37 9.95
C ALA A 106 -23.21 -7.74 8.66
N ASP A 107 -22.60 -7.50 7.49
CA ASP A 107 -23.12 -7.89 6.18
C ASP A 107 -21.99 -8.51 5.32
N PRO A 108 -21.86 -9.85 5.29
CA PRO A 108 -20.82 -10.52 4.50
C PRO A 108 -20.98 -10.41 2.99
N THR A 109 -22.15 -9.98 2.49
CA THR A 109 -22.42 -9.82 1.05
C THR A 109 -22.04 -8.45 0.52
N ARG A 110 -21.79 -7.50 1.43
CA ARG A 110 -21.31 -6.17 1.09
C ARG A 110 -19.93 -6.23 0.43
N GLN A 111 -19.74 -5.40 -0.58
CA GLN A 111 -18.43 -5.14 -1.14
C GLN A 111 -17.57 -4.32 -0.17
N ARG A 112 -16.38 -4.84 0.15
CA ARG A 112 -15.39 -4.16 0.99
C ARG A 112 -14.88 -2.89 0.30
N ARG A 113 -14.70 -1.83 1.08
CA ARG A 113 -14.06 -0.60 0.64
C ARG A 113 -12.60 -0.58 1.08
N TYR A 114 -11.77 0.13 0.33
CA TYR A 114 -10.34 0.29 0.59
C TYR A 114 -9.99 1.78 0.64
N CYS A 115 -8.91 2.11 1.33
CA CYS A 115 -8.33 3.45 1.36
C CYS A 115 -7.11 3.46 0.43
N ILE A 116 -7.07 4.40 -0.50
CA ILE A 116 -5.87 4.72 -1.29
C ILE A 116 -5.78 6.24 -1.32
N ASP A 117 -4.63 6.79 -0.94
CA ASP A 117 -4.40 8.24 -0.85
C ASP A 117 -5.47 9.00 -0.06
N ALA A 118 -5.89 8.45 1.09
CA ALA A 118 -6.98 8.98 1.93
C ALA A 118 -8.35 9.11 1.21
N ARG A 119 -8.56 8.34 0.14
CA ARG A 119 -9.83 8.25 -0.60
C ARG A 119 -10.38 6.84 -0.53
N GLU A 120 -11.69 6.75 -0.35
CA GLU A 120 -12.38 5.46 -0.37
C GLU A 120 -12.54 4.99 -1.80
N CYS A 121 -12.19 3.74 -2.05
CA CYS A 121 -12.41 3.08 -3.31
C CYS A 121 -13.02 1.69 -3.13
N VAL A 122 -13.54 1.20 -4.24
CA VAL A 122 -14.05 -0.14 -4.40
C VAL A 122 -13.26 -0.79 -5.53
N ILE A 123 -12.83 -2.03 -5.32
CA ILE A 123 -12.12 -2.82 -6.31
C ILE A 123 -13.08 -3.87 -6.88
N ASP A 124 -13.22 -3.89 -8.20
CA ASP A 124 -13.87 -4.97 -8.95
C ASP A 124 -12.78 -5.87 -9.56
N PRO A 125 -12.52 -7.04 -8.95
CA PRO A 125 -11.49 -7.96 -9.43
C PRO A 125 -11.89 -8.69 -10.72
N ILE A 126 -13.14 -8.61 -11.16
CA ILE A 126 -13.59 -9.26 -12.40
C ILE A 126 -13.24 -8.38 -13.61
N SER A 127 -13.40 -7.07 -13.45
CA SER A 127 -13.11 -6.10 -14.52
C SER A 127 -11.73 -5.45 -14.41
N ASP A 128 -10.95 -5.80 -13.38
CA ASP A 128 -9.69 -5.16 -13.01
C ASP A 128 -9.83 -3.64 -12.89
N THR A 129 -10.94 -3.19 -12.28
CA THR A 129 -11.21 -1.76 -12.11
C THR A 129 -11.24 -1.35 -10.65
N LEU A 130 -10.76 -0.14 -10.42
CA LEU A 130 -10.88 0.58 -9.17
C LEU A 130 -11.79 1.79 -9.40
N THR A 131 -12.76 1.99 -8.51
CA THR A 131 -13.65 3.15 -8.55
C THR A 131 -13.61 3.87 -7.21
N PHE A 132 -13.25 5.14 -7.21
CA PHE A 132 -13.32 5.97 -6.01
C PHE A 132 -14.77 6.41 -5.74
N LEU A 133 -15.18 6.43 -4.48
CA LEU A 133 -16.55 6.74 -4.08
C LEU A 133 -16.92 8.22 -4.26
N ASP A 134 -15.93 9.11 -4.28
CA ASP A 134 -16.09 10.55 -4.54
C ASP A 134 -16.07 10.88 -6.05
N ASP A 135 -15.59 9.97 -6.90
CA ASP A 135 -15.58 10.10 -8.36
C ASP A 135 -16.06 8.79 -9.04
N PRO A 136 -17.33 8.40 -8.87
CA PRO A 136 -17.85 7.13 -9.35
C PRO A 136 -17.93 7.03 -10.88
N GLY A 137 -17.76 8.15 -11.59
CA GLY A 137 -17.79 8.19 -13.06
C GLY A 137 -16.47 7.79 -13.72
N ARG A 138 -15.40 7.64 -12.94
CA ARG A 138 -14.04 7.41 -13.44
C ARG A 138 -13.51 6.08 -12.91
N GLY A 139 -13.60 5.05 -13.75
CA GLY A 139 -12.95 3.78 -13.51
C GLY A 139 -11.45 3.87 -13.81
N TYR A 140 -10.63 3.44 -12.87
CA TYR A 140 -9.18 3.31 -13.02
C TYR A 140 -8.87 1.84 -13.29
N ARG A 141 -8.00 1.55 -14.25
CA ARG A 141 -7.59 0.18 -14.53
C ARG A 141 -6.48 -0.21 -13.58
N LEU A 142 -6.61 -1.37 -12.95
CA LEU A 142 -5.54 -1.97 -12.17
C LEU A 142 -4.55 -2.62 -13.14
N GLU A 143 -3.28 -2.26 -13.01
CA GLU A 143 -2.20 -2.95 -13.71
C GLU A 143 -1.54 -3.92 -12.72
N SER A 144 -1.49 -5.19 -13.09
CA SER A 144 -0.73 -6.17 -12.32
C SER A 144 0.76 -5.95 -12.57
N VAL A 145 1.45 -5.37 -11.59
CA VAL A 145 2.90 -5.28 -11.60
C VAL A 145 3.43 -6.54 -10.94
N MET A 146 4.07 -7.40 -11.73
CA MET A 146 4.81 -8.56 -11.20
C MET A 146 5.93 -8.05 -10.29
N THR A 147 5.80 -8.27 -8.98
CA THR A 147 6.90 -8.02 -8.05
C THR A 147 7.98 -9.09 -8.24
N LYS A 148 9.25 -8.76 -7.92
CA LYS A 148 10.37 -9.70 -8.06
C LYS A 148 10.12 -11.04 -7.35
N ASP A 149 9.42 -11.02 -6.22
CA ASP A 149 9.08 -12.23 -5.46
C ASP A 149 8.09 -13.14 -6.23
N ALA A 150 7.16 -12.57 -6.99
CA ALA A 150 6.27 -13.32 -7.86
C ALA A 150 7.02 -13.94 -9.05
N GLN A 151 8.02 -13.23 -9.61
CA GLN A 151 8.91 -13.78 -10.65
C GLN A 151 9.75 -14.95 -10.14
N GLU A 152 10.27 -14.90 -8.90
CA GLU A 152 11.00 -16.00 -8.27
C GLU A 152 10.11 -17.21 -7.95
N LEU A 153 8.86 -16.99 -7.56
CA LEU A 153 7.86 -18.05 -7.31
C LEU A 153 7.42 -18.78 -8.59
N GLU A 154 7.23 -18.05 -9.71
CA GLU A 154 6.91 -18.66 -11.00
C GLU A 154 8.10 -19.44 -11.57
N SER A 155 9.32 -18.91 -11.44
CA SER A 155 10.53 -19.58 -11.91
C SER A 155 10.89 -20.83 -11.08
N ARG A 156 10.51 -20.89 -9.80
CA ARG A 156 10.59 -22.12 -8.98
C ARG A 156 9.52 -23.16 -9.30
N SER A 157 8.35 -22.74 -9.78
CA SER A 157 7.27 -23.67 -10.15
C SER A 157 7.48 -24.39 -11.48
N LEU A 158 8.51 -23.98 -12.25
CA LEU A 158 8.84 -24.51 -13.57
C LEU A 158 10.04 -25.47 -13.58
N GLU A 159 10.64 -25.79 -12.44
CA GLU A 159 11.62 -26.89 -12.40
C GLU A 159 10.87 -28.23 -12.39
N PRO A 160 10.92 -29.04 -13.48
CA PRO A 160 10.43 -30.40 -13.41
C PRO A 160 11.32 -31.15 -12.42
N GLY A 161 10.79 -31.42 -11.24
CA GLY A 161 11.50 -32.18 -10.23
C GLY A 161 12.03 -33.48 -10.84
N THR A 162 13.35 -33.58 -10.96
CA THR A 162 14.07 -34.84 -11.14
C THR A 162 14.01 -35.62 -9.83
N GLY A 163 12.80 -35.84 -9.33
CA GLY A 163 12.52 -36.71 -8.20
C GLY A 163 12.43 -38.12 -8.72
N SER A 164 13.56 -38.83 -8.71
CA SER A 164 13.59 -40.29 -8.80
C SER A 164 12.73 -40.86 -7.68
N TYR A 165 11.50 -41.25 -7.99
CA TYR A 165 10.70 -42.11 -7.12
C TYR A 165 11.34 -43.49 -7.13
N GLU A 166 12.23 -43.74 -6.17
CA GLU A 166 12.57 -45.10 -5.77
C GLU A 166 11.30 -45.72 -5.16
N ARG A 167 10.63 -46.59 -5.93
CA ARG A 167 9.62 -47.50 -5.42
C ARG A 167 10.33 -48.52 -4.54
N GLU A 168 10.34 -48.29 -3.23
CA GLU A 168 10.58 -49.37 -2.28
C GLU A 168 9.36 -50.30 -2.28
N HIS A 169 9.54 -51.48 -2.85
CA HIS A 169 8.65 -52.64 -2.72
C HIS A 169 8.65 -53.10 -1.25
N PRO A 170 7.50 -53.23 -0.58
CA PRO A 170 7.42 -54.01 0.65
C PRO A 170 7.00 -55.44 0.29
N ASP A 171 7.99 -56.26 -0.08
CA ASP A 171 7.92 -57.71 0.15
C ASP A 171 8.52 -57.96 1.53
N ASP A 172 7.68 -58.33 2.50
CA ASP A 172 7.94 -59.43 3.44
C ASP A 172 6.88 -59.42 4.57
N GLU A 173 5.95 -60.38 4.50
CA GLU A 173 5.33 -60.95 5.69
C GLU A 173 6.43 -61.59 6.55
N PRO A 174 6.23 -61.66 7.88
CA PRO A 174 6.23 -63.01 8.41
C PRO A 174 5.04 -63.28 9.33
N ARG A 175 4.43 -64.43 9.02
CA ARG A 175 3.71 -65.31 9.92
C ARG A 175 4.56 -65.58 11.17
N PHE A 176 3.97 -65.43 12.36
CA PHE A 176 3.76 -66.50 13.37
C PHE A 176 2.93 -65.95 14.52
#